data_AF-A0A7Y5SP64-F1
#
_entry.id   AF-A0A7Y5SP64-F1
#
_cell.length_a   1.000
_cell.length_b   1.000
_cell.length_c   1.000
_cell.angle_alpha   90.00
_cell.angle_beta   90.00
_cell.angle_gamma   90.00
#
_symmetry.space_group_name_H-M   'P 1'
#
loop_
_entity.id
_entity.type
_entity.pdbx_description
1 polymer ?
#
loop_
_entity_poly.entity_id
_entity_poly.type
_entity_poly.pdbx_seq_one_letter_code
_entity_poly.pdbx_strand_id
1 'polypeptide(L)'
;MKSLLVIPAIVSLVLVPARTVALDLVRNGRPVSTIVVPDRATATERRAAETLAKYLAMASGAELPVIGESAQAGTGTILSVGRTDLAKQACITDEGLKYDGYRLAVKGPVLYLLGRDTDLLVGQQENPVMAGAQGSVRAAFGLLDRLGFRWLQPTPMGTHVPQLKTVSVADDLNITYEPP
;
A
#
# COMPACT_ATOMS: atom_id res chain seq x y z
N MET A 1 47.05 46.23 32.48
CA MET A 1 46.76 45.40 31.28
C MET A 1 45.53 44.56 31.61
N LYS A 2 44.38 44.78 30.93
CA LYS A 2 43.10 44.09 31.21
C LYS A 2 43.00 42.87 30.29
N SER A 3 42.96 41.67 30.87
CA SER A 3 42.77 40.43 30.13
C SER A 3 41.27 40.24 29.84
N LEU A 4 40.87 40.26 28.57
CA LEU A 4 39.51 39.90 28.15
C LEU A 4 39.37 38.37 28.09
N LEU A 5 38.41 37.84 28.83
CA LEU A 5 37.99 36.44 28.77
C LEU A 5 36.99 36.28 27.62
N VAL A 6 37.35 35.51 26.59
CA VAL A 6 36.44 35.14 25.48
C VAL A 6 35.82 33.79 25.81
N ILE A 7 34.51 33.77 26.05
CA ILE A 7 33.74 32.54 26.24
C ILE A 7 33.16 32.14 24.88
N PRO A 8 33.44 30.92 24.35
CA PRO A 8 32.88 30.50 23.08
C PRO A 8 31.40 30.15 23.27
N ALA A 9 30.53 30.80 22.51
CA ALA A 9 29.12 30.45 22.45
C ALA A 9 28.96 29.14 21.68
N ILE A 10 28.64 28.06 22.40
CA ILE A 10 28.27 26.78 21.80
C ILE A 10 26.88 26.94 21.16
N VAL A 11 26.84 27.08 19.85
CA VAL A 11 25.59 27.04 19.08
C VAL A 11 25.13 25.58 19.03
N SER A 12 24.18 25.22 19.89
CA SER A 12 23.56 23.90 19.87
C SER A 12 22.59 23.82 18.69
N LEU A 13 22.97 23.07 17.66
CA LEU A 13 22.11 22.79 16.51
C LEU A 13 20.96 21.88 16.97
N VAL A 14 19.79 22.47 17.25
CA VAL A 14 18.57 21.72 17.52
C VAL A 14 18.09 21.08 16.22
N LEU A 15 18.37 19.79 16.06
CA LEU A 15 17.83 18.99 14.98
C LEU A 15 16.33 18.81 15.26
N VAL A 16 15.48 19.62 14.62
CA VAL A 16 14.04 19.41 14.62
C VAL A 16 13.79 18.11 13.86
N PRO A 17 13.23 17.06 14.47
CA PRO A 17 12.87 15.87 13.72
C PRO A 17 11.83 16.28 12.68
N ALA A 18 12.16 16.07 11.40
CA ALA A 18 11.15 16.17 10.35
C ALA A 18 10.02 15.22 10.75
N ARG A 19 8.82 15.76 11.00
CA ARG A 19 7.63 14.93 11.08
C ARG A 19 7.45 14.33 9.69
N THR A 20 7.84 13.08 9.53
CA THR A 20 7.29 12.26 8.45
C THR A 20 5.80 12.21 8.70
N VAL A 21 5.06 13.04 7.97
CA VAL A 21 3.61 12.93 7.94
C VAL A 21 3.34 11.59 7.28
N ALA A 22 2.53 10.77 7.95
CA ALA A 22 2.29 9.40 7.54
C ALA A 22 0.79 9.19 7.43
N LEU A 23 0.40 8.45 6.40
CA LEU A 23 -0.97 8.00 6.25
C LEU A 23 -1.13 6.70 7.02
N ASP A 24 -1.82 6.76 8.16
CA ASP A 24 -2.11 5.58 8.97
C ASP A 24 -3.21 4.74 8.31
N LEU A 25 -2.92 3.45 8.15
CA LEU A 25 -3.86 2.42 7.70
C LEU A 25 -4.45 1.68 8.92
N VAL A 26 -3.58 1.41 9.91
CA VAL A 26 -3.90 0.83 11.21
C VAL A 26 -3.23 1.67 12.27
N ARG A 27 -3.93 1.97 13.36
CA ARG A 27 -3.39 2.72 14.50
C ARG A 27 -3.63 1.95 15.79
N ASN A 28 -2.57 1.62 16.51
CA ASN A 28 -2.63 0.89 17.79
C ASN A 28 -3.49 -0.38 17.75
N GLY A 29 -3.36 -1.17 16.68
CA GLY A 29 -4.09 -2.42 16.46
C GLY A 29 -5.56 -2.22 16.07
N ARG A 30 -5.97 -1.00 15.70
CA ARG A 30 -7.33 -0.70 15.24
C ARG A 30 -7.32 -0.22 13.79
N PRO A 31 -8.24 -0.72 12.94
CA PRO A 31 -8.34 -0.23 11.57
C PRO A 31 -8.75 1.24 11.61
N VAL A 32 -8.01 2.09 10.91
CA VAL A 32 -8.39 3.50 10.65
C VAL A 32 -8.59 3.74 9.15
N SER A 33 -8.58 2.67 8.37
CA SER A 33 -8.75 2.68 6.93
C SER A 33 -9.70 1.59 6.46
N THR A 34 -10.26 1.82 5.27
CA THR A 34 -11.12 0.89 4.55
C THR A 34 -10.51 0.57 3.20
N ILE A 35 -10.52 -0.71 2.81
CA ILE A 35 -10.11 -1.15 1.48
C ILE A 35 -11.33 -1.04 0.56
N VAL A 36 -11.20 -0.23 -0.49
CA VAL A 36 -12.27 0.06 -1.45
C VAL A 36 -11.86 -0.47 -2.82
N VAL A 37 -12.73 -1.28 -3.42
CA VAL A 37 -12.58 -1.84 -4.77
C VAL A 37 -13.70 -1.35 -5.69
N PRO A 38 -13.57 -1.45 -7.02
CA PRO A 38 -14.68 -1.14 -7.94
C PRO A 38 -15.90 -2.00 -7.61
N ASP A 39 -17.11 -1.48 -7.81
CA ASP A 39 -18.32 -2.29 -7.58
C ASP A 39 -18.33 -3.56 -8.44
N ARG A 40 -17.72 -3.46 -9.64
CA ARG A 40 -17.48 -4.57 -10.56
C ARG A 40 -16.00 -4.97 -10.60
N ALA A 41 -15.38 -5.12 -9.42
CA ALA A 41 -13.99 -5.55 -9.32
C ALA A 41 -13.72 -6.85 -10.07
N THR A 42 -12.66 -6.87 -10.88
CA THR A 42 -12.12 -8.07 -11.50
C THR A 42 -11.60 -9.06 -10.46
N ALA A 43 -11.35 -10.31 -10.88
CA ALA A 43 -10.76 -11.32 -10.00
C ALA A 43 -9.40 -10.88 -9.42
N THR A 44 -8.59 -10.20 -10.22
CA THR A 44 -7.26 -9.71 -9.81
C THR A 44 -7.35 -8.57 -8.79
N GLU A 45 -8.26 -7.62 -8.99
CA GLU A 45 -8.48 -6.51 -8.04
C GLU A 45 -9.04 -7.01 -6.70
N ARG A 46 -10.01 -7.93 -6.76
CA ARG A 46 -10.55 -8.58 -5.55
C ARG A 46 -9.47 -9.33 -4.78
N ARG A 47 -8.67 -10.14 -5.49
CA ARG A 47 -7.54 -10.86 -4.88
C ARG A 47 -6.52 -9.92 -4.27
N ALA A 48 -6.23 -8.78 -4.89
CA ALA A 48 -5.33 -7.78 -4.34
C ALA A 48 -5.86 -7.21 -3.01
N ALA A 49 -7.14 -6.83 -2.96
CA ALA A 49 -7.78 -6.32 -1.75
C ALA A 49 -7.81 -7.35 -0.62
N GLU A 50 -8.21 -8.59 -0.91
CA GLU A 50 -8.22 -9.70 0.06
C GLU A 50 -6.81 -10.03 0.57
N THR A 51 -5.81 -9.95 -0.31
CA THR A 51 -4.39 -10.12 0.06
C THR A 51 -3.97 -9.04 1.06
N LEU A 52 -4.25 -7.77 0.78
CA LEU A 52 -3.95 -6.69 1.71
C LEU A 52 -4.64 -6.89 3.06
N ALA A 53 -5.95 -7.15 3.07
CA ALA A 53 -6.72 -7.37 4.28
C ALA A 53 -6.10 -8.48 5.13
N LYS A 54 -5.80 -9.63 4.51
CA LYS A 54 -5.17 -10.78 5.17
C LYS A 54 -3.83 -10.42 5.81
N TYR A 55 -2.90 -9.85 5.04
CA TYR A 55 -1.54 -9.63 5.54
C TYR A 55 -1.49 -8.49 6.56
N LEU A 56 -2.27 -7.42 6.37
CA LEU A 56 -2.36 -6.33 7.34
C LEU A 56 -2.96 -6.82 8.66
N ALA A 57 -3.95 -7.71 8.64
CA ALA A 57 -4.47 -8.36 9.84
C ALA A 57 -3.40 -9.23 10.51
N MET A 58 -2.64 -10.02 9.76
CA MET A 58 -1.55 -10.84 10.30
C MET A 58 -0.48 -10.01 11.03
N ALA A 59 -0.10 -8.85 10.50
CA ALA A 59 0.93 -8.01 11.11
C ALA A 59 0.44 -7.20 12.31
N SER A 60 -0.83 -6.79 12.31
CA SER A 60 -1.33 -5.78 13.25
C SER A 60 -2.39 -6.28 14.24
N GLY A 61 -3.09 -7.36 13.89
CA GLY A 61 -4.30 -7.83 14.55
C GLY A 61 -5.57 -7.05 14.18
N ALA A 62 -5.49 -6.08 13.26
CA ALA A 62 -6.62 -5.28 12.83
C ALA A 62 -7.24 -5.84 11.53
N GLU A 63 -8.55 -6.08 11.54
CA GLU A 63 -9.31 -6.45 10.34
C GLU A 63 -9.78 -5.18 9.61
N LEU A 64 -9.26 -4.95 8.40
CA LEU A 64 -9.69 -3.84 7.55
C LEU A 64 -10.89 -4.29 6.71
N PRO A 65 -12.01 -3.53 6.70
CA PRO A 65 -13.14 -3.84 5.83
C PRO A 65 -12.73 -3.76 4.35
N VAL A 66 -13.25 -4.69 3.55
CA VAL A 66 -13.18 -4.65 2.08
C VAL A 66 -14.59 -4.42 1.54
N ILE A 67 -14.80 -3.29 0.85
CA ILE A 67 -16.12 -2.90 0.33
C ILE A 67 -16.05 -2.44 -1.13
N GLY A 68 -17.19 -2.48 -1.83
CA GLY A 68 -17.36 -1.82 -3.13
C GLY A 68 -17.44 -0.30 -2.99
N GLU A 69 -17.03 0.42 -4.04
CA GLU A 69 -16.97 1.89 -4.05
C GLU A 69 -18.32 2.57 -3.82
N SER A 70 -19.44 1.98 -4.24
CA SER A 70 -20.78 2.51 -3.94
C SER A 70 -21.14 2.48 -2.45
N ALA A 71 -20.55 1.57 -1.68
CA ALA A 71 -20.77 1.46 -0.24
C ALA A 71 -19.86 2.40 0.57
N GLN A 72 -18.92 3.09 -0.07
CA GLN A 72 -17.97 3.95 0.61
C GLN A 72 -18.61 5.27 1.04
N ALA A 73 -18.64 5.54 2.35
CA ALA A 73 -19.27 6.72 2.94
C ALA A 73 -18.38 7.99 2.94
N GLY A 74 -17.21 7.94 2.29
CA GLY A 74 -16.33 9.10 2.11
C GLY A 74 -15.58 9.59 3.36
N THR A 75 -15.59 8.83 4.46
CA THR A 75 -14.88 9.19 5.69
C THR A 75 -13.67 8.28 5.96
N GLY A 76 -12.64 8.82 6.60
CA GLY A 76 -11.43 8.08 7.01
C GLY A 76 -10.39 7.87 5.90
N THR A 77 -9.32 7.15 6.24
CA THR A 77 -8.29 6.75 5.28
C THR A 77 -8.83 5.70 4.32
N ILE A 78 -8.50 5.80 3.03
CA ILE A 78 -8.97 4.85 2.01
C ILE A 78 -7.77 4.15 1.38
N LEU A 79 -7.82 2.83 1.26
CA LEU A 79 -7.00 2.06 0.34
C LEU A 79 -7.82 1.80 -0.93
N SER A 80 -7.63 2.62 -1.95
CA SER A 80 -8.27 2.48 -3.25
C SER A 80 -7.52 1.43 -4.07
N VAL A 81 -8.11 0.25 -4.26
CA VAL A 81 -7.48 -0.91 -4.90
C VAL A 81 -8.14 -1.16 -6.26
N GLY A 82 -7.35 -1.11 -7.33
CA GLY A 82 -7.83 -1.31 -8.70
C GLY A 82 -8.37 -0.04 -9.35
N ARG A 83 -9.10 -0.20 -10.45
CA ARG A 83 -9.63 0.90 -11.29
C ARG A 83 -10.92 1.50 -10.71
N THR A 84 -10.85 1.98 -9.47
CA THR A 84 -11.97 2.68 -8.81
C THR A 84 -12.22 4.06 -9.42
N ASP A 85 -13.41 4.61 -9.19
CA ASP A 85 -13.74 5.99 -9.56
C ASP A 85 -12.84 7.02 -8.84
N LEU A 86 -12.45 6.74 -7.59
CA LEU A 86 -11.50 7.57 -6.85
C LEU A 86 -10.14 7.64 -7.55
N ALA A 87 -9.62 6.52 -8.05
CA ALA A 87 -8.35 6.47 -8.77
C ALA A 87 -8.42 7.28 -10.07
N LYS A 88 -9.52 7.12 -10.81
CA LYS A 88 -9.80 7.88 -12.04
C LYS A 88 -9.87 9.39 -11.78
N GLN A 89 -10.61 9.83 -10.77
CA GLN A 89 -10.74 11.24 -10.40
C GLN A 89 -9.41 11.85 -9.96
N ALA A 90 -8.56 11.06 -9.31
CA ALA A 90 -7.22 11.46 -8.90
C ALA A 90 -6.17 11.36 -10.03
N CYS A 91 -6.57 11.03 -11.26
CA CYS A 91 -5.69 10.79 -12.40
C CYS A 91 -4.60 9.72 -12.13
N ILE A 92 -4.93 8.72 -11.30
CA ILE A 92 -4.13 7.52 -11.13
C ILE A 92 -4.77 6.46 -12.03
N THR A 93 -4.17 6.24 -13.21
CA THR A 93 -4.64 5.27 -14.21
C THR A 93 -3.58 4.17 -14.38
N ASP A 94 -3.78 3.18 -15.26
CA ASP A 94 -2.78 2.18 -15.66
C ASP A 94 -2.11 2.53 -16.99
N GLU A 95 -2.40 3.72 -17.52
CA GLU A 95 -1.88 4.19 -18.80
C GLU A 95 -0.35 4.29 -18.76
N GLY A 96 0.31 3.80 -19.81
CA GLY A 96 1.76 3.78 -19.91
C GLY A 96 2.46 2.70 -19.08
N LEU A 97 1.76 1.94 -18.23
CA LEU A 97 2.37 0.82 -17.50
C LEU A 97 2.66 -0.34 -18.43
N LYS A 98 3.74 -1.11 -18.25
CA LYS A 98 3.88 -2.43 -18.89
C LYS A 98 2.89 -3.41 -18.26
N TYR A 99 2.65 -4.55 -18.92
CA TYR A 99 1.96 -5.67 -18.28
C TYR A 99 2.64 -6.00 -16.95
N ASP A 100 1.87 -6.30 -15.91
CA ASP A 100 2.34 -6.53 -14.53
C ASP A 100 2.93 -5.29 -13.82
N GLY A 101 2.93 -4.13 -14.48
CA GLY A 101 3.29 -2.85 -13.89
C GLY A 101 2.23 -2.37 -12.89
N TYR A 102 2.65 -1.58 -11.91
CA TYR A 102 1.74 -0.99 -10.91
C TYR A 102 2.18 0.38 -10.41
N ARG A 103 1.22 1.10 -9.82
CA ARG A 103 1.38 2.38 -9.13
C ARG A 103 0.94 2.27 -7.69
N LEU A 104 1.75 2.84 -6.80
CA LEU A 104 1.40 3.12 -5.40
C LEU A 104 1.49 4.63 -5.21
N ALA A 105 0.40 5.29 -4.88
CA ALA A 105 0.39 6.74 -4.72
C ALA A 105 -0.46 7.15 -3.51
N VAL A 106 -0.01 8.11 -2.71
CA VAL A 106 -0.84 8.78 -1.71
C VAL A 106 -1.24 10.15 -2.22
N LYS A 107 -2.54 10.46 -2.14
CA LYS A 107 -3.06 11.83 -2.31
C LYS A 107 -4.10 12.11 -1.24
N GLY A 108 -3.81 13.06 -0.35
CA GLY A 108 -4.66 13.36 0.79
C GLY A 108 -4.87 12.11 1.68
N PRO A 109 -6.11 11.73 2.01
CA PRO A 109 -6.38 10.57 2.87
C PRO A 109 -6.44 9.24 2.10
N VAL A 110 -6.04 9.20 0.82
CA VAL A 110 -6.20 8.02 -0.03
C VAL A 110 -4.84 7.46 -0.45
N LEU A 111 -4.63 6.17 -0.18
CA LEU A 111 -3.58 5.35 -0.78
C LEU A 111 -4.17 4.60 -1.97
N TYR A 112 -3.66 4.88 -3.17
CA TYR A 112 -4.02 4.21 -4.41
C TYR A 112 -3.06 3.05 -4.67
N LEU A 113 -3.63 1.87 -4.92
CA LEU A 113 -2.93 0.69 -5.41
C LEU A 113 -3.58 0.29 -6.73
N LEU A 114 -2.92 0.58 -7.84
CA LEU A 114 -3.47 0.33 -9.16
C LEU A 114 -2.45 -0.38 -10.04
N GLY A 115 -2.86 -1.45 -10.70
CA GLY A 115 -1.99 -2.20 -11.60
C GLY A 115 -2.58 -2.44 -12.97
N ARG A 116 -1.70 -2.69 -13.93
CA ARG A 116 -2.08 -3.09 -15.29
C ARG A 116 -2.36 -4.59 -15.32
N ASP A 117 -3.65 -4.91 -15.29
CA ASP A 117 -4.16 -6.27 -15.43
C ASP A 117 -4.52 -6.62 -16.87
N THR A 118 -4.61 -7.91 -17.18
CA THR A 118 -5.31 -8.44 -18.36
C THR A 118 -6.39 -9.42 -17.94
N ASP A 119 -7.23 -9.84 -18.88
CA ASP A 119 -8.08 -11.01 -18.68
C ASP A 119 -7.20 -12.22 -18.31
N LEU A 120 -7.69 -12.97 -17.32
CA LEU A 120 -7.01 -14.16 -16.86
C LEU A 120 -7.43 -15.34 -17.75
N LEU A 121 -6.46 -15.89 -18.46
CA LEU A 121 -6.61 -17.16 -19.13
C LEU A 121 -6.47 -18.27 -18.08
N VAL A 122 -7.55 -18.99 -17.85
CA VAL A 122 -7.58 -20.15 -16.95
C VAL A 122 -7.37 -21.39 -17.82
N GLY A 123 -6.27 -22.10 -17.62
CA GLY A 123 -6.03 -23.37 -18.32
C GLY A 123 -7.15 -24.39 -18.06
N GLN A 124 -7.35 -25.36 -18.96
CA GLN A 124 -8.40 -26.39 -18.78
C GLN A 124 -7.97 -27.59 -17.91
N GLN A 125 -6.81 -27.52 -17.25
CA GLN A 125 -6.29 -28.61 -16.43
C GLN A 125 -6.71 -28.49 -14.96
N GLU A 126 -6.60 -29.59 -14.21
CA GLU A 126 -7.02 -29.69 -12.79
C GLU A 126 -6.35 -28.65 -11.87
N ASN A 127 -5.17 -28.16 -12.24
CA ASN A 127 -4.49 -27.03 -11.59
C ASN A 127 -4.23 -25.92 -12.61
N PRO A 128 -5.23 -25.08 -12.90
CA PRO A 128 -5.11 -24.13 -13.99
C PRO A 128 -4.14 -23.02 -13.61
N VAL A 129 -3.05 -22.90 -14.38
CA VAL A 129 -2.20 -21.71 -14.33
C VAL A 129 -3.05 -20.53 -14.80
N MET A 130 -3.20 -19.53 -13.93
CA MET A 130 -3.79 -18.26 -14.33
C MET A 130 -2.73 -17.48 -15.11
N ALA A 131 -2.86 -17.44 -16.43
CA ALA A 131 -2.00 -16.66 -17.29
C ALA A 131 -2.64 -15.29 -17.57
N GLY A 132 -1.83 -14.24 -17.54
CA GLY A 132 -2.28 -12.86 -17.71
C GLY A 132 -1.53 -11.92 -16.77
N ALA A 133 -1.52 -10.63 -17.12
CA ALA A 133 -0.97 -9.59 -16.29
C ALA A 133 -1.82 -9.45 -15.02
N GLN A 134 -1.16 -9.42 -13.88
CA GLN A 134 -1.75 -9.33 -12.55
C GLN A 134 -1.17 -8.13 -11.77
N GLY A 135 -1.08 -6.98 -12.44
CA GLY A 135 -0.54 -5.76 -11.85
C GLY A 135 -1.19 -5.39 -10.52
N SER A 136 -2.50 -5.57 -10.34
CA SER A 136 -3.19 -5.24 -9.09
C SER A 136 -2.74 -6.12 -7.92
N VAL A 137 -2.55 -7.43 -8.14
CA VAL A 137 -1.98 -8.32 -7.12
C VAL A 137 -0.53 -7.94 -6.84
N ARG A 138 0.24 -7.59 -7.87
CA ARG A 138 1.63 -7.12 -7.70
C ARG A 138 1.70 -5.80 -6.94
N ALA A 139 0.73 -4.91 -7.07
CA ALA A 139 0.61 -3.68 -6.29
C ALA A 139 0.46 -4.00 -4.80
N ALA A 140 -0.43 -4.94 -4.46
CA ALA A 140 -0.63 -5.38 -3.07
C ALA A 140 0.66 -5.96 -2.47
N PHE A 141 1.30 -6.91 -3.15
CA PHE A 141 2.58 -7.47 -2.70
C PHE A 141 3.70 -6.41 -2.67
N GLY A 142 3.72 -5.48 -3.61
CA GLY A 142 4.68 -4.37 -3.64
C GLY A 142 4.54 -3.45 -2.43
N LEU A 143 3.31 -3.16 -1.98
CA LEU A 143 3.09 -2.43 -0.73
C LEU A 143 3.54 -3.26 0.48
N LEU A 144 3.13 -4.52 0.56
CA LEU A 144 3.49 -5.41 1.68
C LEU A 144 5.00 -5.61 1.81
N ASP A 145 5.73 -5.75 0.71
CA ASP A 145 7.19 -5.84 0.72
C ASP A 145 7.83 -4.57 1.34
N ARG A 146 7.31 -3.39 1.00
CA ARG A 146 7.74 -2.11 1.60
C ARG A 146 7.40 -2.00 3.08
N LEU A 147 6.33 -2.67 3.52
CA LEU A 147 5.95 -2.78 4.94
C LEU A 147 6.78 -3.84 5.71
N GLY A 148 7.70 -4.54 5.04
CA GLY A 148 8.64 -5.48 5.69
C GLY A 148 8.22 -6.96 5.66
N PHE A 149 7.16 -7.30 4.92
CA PHE A 149 6.80 -8.71 4.69
C PHE A 149 7.81 -9.36 3.75
N ARG A 150 8.15 -10.63 4.00
CA ARG A 150 9.00 -11.42 3.10
C ARG A 150 8.44 -12.81 2.88
N TRP A 151 8.60 -13.34 1.67
CA TRP A 151 8.20 -14.69 1.29
C TRP A 151 9.46 -15.47 0.86
N LEU A 152 10.09 -16.13 1.83
CA LEU A 152 11.35 -16.87 1.64
C LEU A 152 11.12 -18.25 1.03
N GLN A 153 9.95 -18.85 1.29
CA GLN A 153 9.53 -20.14 0.75
C GLN A 153 8.02 -20.13 0.49
N PRO A 154 7.50 -20.95 -0.44
CA PRO A 154 6.07 -21.02 -0.77
C PRO A 154 5.28 -21.82 0.29
N THR A 155 5.52 -21.55 1.56
CA THR A 155 4.86 -22.18 2.70
C THR A 155 4.54 -21.11 3.75
N PRO A 156 3.56 -21.36 4.66
CA PRO A 156 3.31 -20.45 5.76
C PRO A 156 4.56 -20.17 6.62
N MET A 157 5.41 -21.18 6.84
CA MET A 157 6.67 -21.03 7.59
C MET A 157 7.70 -20.17 6.86
N GLY A 158 7.64 -20.11 5.52
CA GLY A 158 8.48 -19.25 4.70
C GLY A 158 8.08 -17.78 4.71
N THR A 159 6.98 -17.40 5.36
CA THR A 159 6.48 -16.02 5.36
C THR A 159 6.95 -15.29 6.63
N HIS A 160 7.81 -14.29 6.47
CA HIS A 160 8.13 -13.35 7.53
C HIS A 160 7.04 -12.29 7.66
N VAL A 161 6.41 -12.22 8.83
CA VAL A 161 5.35 -11.26 9.16
C VAL A 161 5.90 -10.23 10.15
N PRO A 162 6.07 -8.95 9.74
CA PRO A 162 6.48 -7.91 10.68
C PRO A 162 5.38 -7.68 11.74
N GLN A 163 5.78 -7.40 12.97
CA GLN A 163 4.83 -7.08 14.05
C GLN A 163 4.60 -5.56 14.09
N LEU A 164 3.43 -5.11 13.64
CA LEU A 164 3.11 -3.69 13.43
C LEU A 164 1.80 -3.30 14.11
N LYS A 165 1.87 -2.73 15.33
CA LYS A 165 0.67 -2.18 15.99
C LYS A 165 0.14 -0.94 15.28
N THR A 166 1.00 -0.17 14.64
CA THR A 166 0.62 0.92 13.75
C THR A 166 1.22 0.63 12.39
N VAL A 167 0.38 0.65 11.36
CA VAL A 167 0.78 0.48 9.96
C VAL A 167 0.53 1.79 9.26
N SER A 168 1.59 2.39 8.73
CA SER A 168 1.52 3.68 8.04
C SER A 168 2.40 3.65 6.80
N VAL A 169 2.05 4.47 5.81
CA VAL A 169 2.90 4.77 4.65
C VAL A 169 3.28 6.25 4.67
N ALA A 170 4.34 6.62 3.96
CA ALA A 170 4.67 8.03 3.76
C ALA A 170 3.52 8.73 3.02
N ASP A 171 3.16 9.94 3.45
CA ASP A 171 2.06 10.70 2.85
C ASP A 171 2.38 11.28 1.47
N ASP A 172 3.66 11.23 1.08
CA ASP A 172 4.20 11.60 -0.22
C ASP A 172 4.55 10.39 -1.10
N LEU A 173 4.17 9.16 -0.67
CA LEU A 173 4.44 7.94 -1.42
C LEU A 173 3.94 8.08 -2.87
N ASN A 174 4.85 7.99 -3.84
CA ASN A 174 4.51 8.02 -5.26
C ASN A 174 5.51 7.16 -6.04
N ILE A 175 5.11 5.93 -6.34
CA ILE A 175 5.96 4.92 -6.93
C ILE A 175 5.27 4.32 -8.15
N THR A 176 6.02 4.17 -9.24
CA THR A 176 5.69 3.30 -10.36
C THR A 176 6.68 2.15 -10.39
N TYR A 177 6.19 0.92 -10.52
CA TYR A 177 6.98 -0.28 -10.73
C TYR A 177 6.67 -0.85 -12.10
N GLU A 178 7.72 -1.25 -12.81
CA GLU A 178 7.64 -1.95 -14.07
C GLU A 178 8.46 -3.24 -13.99
N PRO A 179 7.96 -4.37 -14.53
CA PRO A 179 8.82 -5.52 -14.74
C PRO A 179 9.94 -5.21 -15.76
N PRO A 180 11.08 -5.92 -15.65
CA PRO A 180 12.20 -5.77 -16.58
C PRO A 180 11.75 -5.94 -18.04
#